data_AF-A0A0S8FHZ2-F1
#
_entry.id   AF-A0A0S8FHZ2-F1
#
_cell.length_a   1.000
_cell.length_b   1.000
_cell.length_c   1.000
_cell.angle_alpha   90.00
_cell.angle_beta   90.00
_cell.angle_gamma   90.00
#
_symmetry.space_group_name_H-M   'P 1'
#
loop_
_entity.id
_entity.type
_entity.pdbx_description
1 polymer ?
#
loop_
_entity_poly.entity_id
_entity_poly.type
_entity_poly.pdbx_seq_one_letter_code
_entity_poly.pdbx_strand_id
1 'polypeptide(L)'
;MLGKHGLLIILLAISWAGHAGAADIAPYLDSPVNGHPRANAGLQVSDGALSIRADVAVKSESAVTRALPQVRSEWTLADGIDLVTRVRLPDWNGGIGPSGPAFDTRVQLAPQIAFLDRIEGGIQRAPDGLQRHSLKVGFSDNLAQNDAPGSLAITGNAIIEEILRPGDGNSLGMGVEAIVTGFATPGLGLSFMGLGEPSGSLSLSLRRETGAAADQGSIASFAYDHSWAFQDFAQLGLKLKASQVPDGIEPALGISWQAAF
;
A
#
# COMPACT_ATOMS: atom_id res chain seq x y z
N MET A 1 27.66 -2.97 8.05
CA MET A 1 28.80 -2.46 7.24
C MET A 1 28.82 -3.24 5.93
N LEU A 2 28.66 -2.57 4.77
CA LEU A 2 28.81 -3.23 3.47
C LEU A 2 30.23 -3.80 3.39
N GLY A 3 30.38 -5.12 3.37
CA GLY A 3 31.64 -5.73 2.95
C GLY A 3 31.92 -5.32 1.50
N LYS A 4 33.19 -5.07 1.16
CA LYS A 4 33.63 -4.69 -0.20
C LYS A 4 33.04 -5.60 -1.31
N HIS A 5 32.73 -6.85 -0.96
CA HIS A 5 32.10 -7.83 -1.84
C HIS A 5 30.64 -7.51 -2.19
N GLY A 6 29.83 -6.96 -1.26
CA GLY A 6 28.43 -6.63 -1.52
C GLY A 6 28.26 -5.46 -2.49
N LEU A 7 29.11 -4.43 -2.37
CA LEU A 7 29.14 -3.32 -3.32
C LEU A 7 29.53 -3.78 -4.73
N LEU A 8 30.52 -4.69 -4.82
CA LEU A 8 31.01 -5.22 -6.08
C LEU A 8 29.95 -6.05 -6.81
N ILE A 9 29.17 -6.85 -6.07
CA ILE A 9 28.06 -7.64 -6.62
C ILE A 9 26.92 -6.75 -7.11
N ILE A 10 26.58 -5.69 -6.38
CA ILE A 10 25.57 -4.71 -6.81
C ILE A 10 26.03 -3.99 -8.09
N LEU A 11 27.29 -3.55 -8.14
CA LEU A 11 27.85 -2.90 -9.32
C LEU A 11 27.92 -3.84 -10.53
N LEU A 12 28.28 -5.12 -10.33
CA LEU A 12 28.26 -6.13 -11.38
C LEU A 12 26.83 -6.41 -11.87
N ALA A 13 25.86 -6.54 -10.97
CA ALA A 13 24.47 -6.78 -11.34
C ALA A 13 23.89 -5.60 -12.14
N ILE A 14 24.22 -4.37 -11.76
CA ILE A 14 23.83 -3.15 -12.49
C ILE A 14 24.55 -3.09 -13.86
N SER A 15 25.85 -3.41 -13.92
CA SER A 15 26.61 -3.35 -15.19
C SER A 15 26.18 -4.43 -16.18
N TRP A 16 25.86 -5.64 -15.68
CA TRP A 16 25.34 -6.74 -16.49
C TRP A 16 23.90 -6.50 -16.94
N ALA A 17 23.06 -5.92 -16.09
CA ALA A 17 21.74 -5.45 -16.49
C ALA A 17 21.82 -4.34 -17.55
N GLY A 18 22.87 -3.51 -17.55
CA GLY A 18 23.12 -2.50 -18.57
C GLY A 18 23.72 -3.02 -19.89
N HIS A 19 24.25 -4.25 -19.93
CA HIS A 19 24.89 -4.85 -21.12
C HIS A 19 24.06 -5.94 -21.81
N ALA A 20 22.94 -6.38 -21.21
CA ALA A 20 21.98 -7.25 -21.88
C ALA A 20 21.18 -6.43 -22.91
N GLY A 21 21.80 -6.18 -24.07
CA GLY A 21 21.16 -5.49 -25.19
C GLY A 21 19.94 -6.28 -25.66
N ALA A 22 18.76 -5.69 -25.55
CA ALA A 22 17.49 -6.32 -25.92
C ALA A 22 17.40 -6.74 -27.41
N ALA A 23 18.28 -6.20 -28.27
CA ALA A 23 18.42 -6.63 -29.66
C ALA A 23 18.76 -8.13 -29.80
N ASP A 24 19.43 -8.72 -28.82
CA ASP A 24 19.84 -10.13 -28.85
C ASP A 24 18.76 -11.09 -28.34
N ILE A 25 17.71 -10.57 -27.67
CA ILE A 25 16.66 -11.37 -27.00
C ILE A 25 15.34 -11.30 -27.78
N ALA A 26 15.09 -10.22 -28.52
CA ALA A 26 13.89 -10.02 -29.35
C ALA A 26 13.53 -11.20 -30.28
N PRO A 27 14.49 -11.88 -30.96
CA PRO A 27 14.19 -12.99 -31.86
C PRO A 27 13.57 -14.23 -31.19
N TYR A 28 13.73 -14.37 -29.88
CA TYR A 28 13.21 -15.53 -29.11
C TYR A 28 11.83 -15.27 -28.48
N LEU A 29 11.34 -14.02 -28.55
CA LEU A 29 10.07 -13.59 -27.97
C LEU A 29 9.00 -13.33 -29.04
N ASP A 30 9.41 -13.18 -30.30
CA ASP A 30 8.52 -13.14 -31.46
C ASP A 30 8.01 -14.56 -31.81
N SER A 31 7.04 -15.05 -31.04
CA SER A 31 6.17 -16.15 -31.51
C SER A 31 4.73 -15.63 -31.58
N PRO A 32 4.22 -15.29 -32.78
CA PRO A 32 2.92 -14.65 -32.93
C PRO A 32 1.82 -15.71 -33.04
N VAL A 33 1.50 -16.42 -31.94
CA VAL A 33 0.28 -17.23 -31.87
C VAL A 33 -0.23 -17.27 -30.42
N ASN A 34 -1.19 -16.39 -30.11
CA ASN A 34 -2.15 -16.52 -28.99
C ASN A 34 -1.64 -16.42 -27.54
N GLY A 35 -0.88 -15.38 -27.20
CA GLY A 35 -0.68 -15.00 -25.80
C GLY A 35 0.12 -13.71 -25.67
N HIS A 36 -0.13 -12.92 -24.63
CA HIS A 36 0.79 -11.87 -24.20
C HIS A 36 1.98 -12.56 -23.51
N PRO A 37 3.14 -12.79 -24.16
CA PRO A 37 4.26 -13.43 -23.48
C PRO A 37 4.64 -12.61 -22.25
N ARG A 38 4.64 -13.29 -21.10
CA ARG A 38 5.19 -12.80 -19.84
C ARG A 38 6.36 -13.69 -19.48
N ALA A 39 7.57 -13.18 -19.60
CA ALA A 39 8.77 -13.85 -19.13
C ALA A 39 9.38 -13.02 -18.01
N ASN A 40 9.71 -13.67 -16.91
CA ASN A 40 10.47 -13.08 -15.80
C ASN A 40 11.80 -13.82 -15.72
N ALA A 41 12.90 -13.11 -15.89
CA ALA A 41 14.24 -13.63 -15.62
C ALA A 41 14.82 -12.82 -14.47
N GLY A 42 15.39 -13.48 -13.46
CA GLY A 42 15.90 -12.78 -12.30
C GLY A 42 17.02 -13.48 -11.57
N LEU A 43 17.84 -12.69 -10.89
CA LEU A 43 18.91 -13.12 -10.00
C LEU A 43 18.52 -12.73 -8.57
N GLN A 44 18.59 -13.70 -7.65
CA GLN A 44 18.43 -13.44 -6.23
C GLN A 44 19.70 -13.82 -5.48
N VAL A 45 20.17 -12.92 -4.62
CA VAL A 45 21.22 -13.17 -3.64
C VAL A 45 20.63 -12.89 -2.26
N SER A 46 20.69 -13.85 -1.35
CA SER A 46 20.21 -13.68 0.02
C SER A 46 21.22 -14.20 1.04
N ASP A 47 21.49 -13.38 2.06
CA ASP A 47 22.36 -13.69 3.19
C ASP A 47 21.69 -13.19 4.48
N GLY A 48 20.69 -13.93 4.96
CA GLY A 48 19.95 -13.69 6.21
C GLY A 48 19.35 -12.29 6.35
N ALA A 49 20.19 -11.33 6.72
CA ALA A 49 19.89 -9.92 6.87
C ALA A 49 19.78 -9.12 5.56
N LEU A 50 20.21 -9.69 4.42
CA LEU A 50 20.13 -9.03 3.11
C LEU A 50 19.50 -9.95 2.07
N SER A 51 18.54 -9.44 1.30
CA SER A 51 18.03 -10.07 0.09
C SER A 51 18.02 -9.05 -1.05
N ILE A 52 18.72 -9.36 -2.13
CA ILE A 52 18.70 -8.57 -3.37
C ILE A 52 18.11 -9.44 -4.46
N ARG A 53 17.09 -8.92 -5.14
CA ARG A 53 16.48 -9.54 -6.30
C ARG A 53 16.49 -8.55 -7.46
N ALA A 54 17.11 -8.92 -8.56
CA ALA A 54 17.02 -8.19 -9.82
C ALA A 54 16.20 -9.04 -10.78
N ASP A 55 15.10 -8.50 -11.28
CA ASP A 55 14.17 -9.17 -12.20
C ASP A 55 13.98 -8.30 -13.45
N VAL A 56 13.81 -8.93 -14.61
CA VAL A 56 13.35 -8.25 -15.82
C VAL A 56 12.03 -8.89 -16.23
N ALA A 57 10.97 -8.08 -16.26
CA ALA A 57 9.66 -8.50 -16.73
C ALA A 57 9.49 -8.07 -18.19
N VAL A 58 9.29 -9.04 -19.07
CA VAL A 58 8.90 -8.76 -20.47
C VAL A 58 7.39 -8.76 -20.58
N LYS A 59 6.82 -7.69 -21.16
CA LYS A 59 5.38 -7.57 -21.41
C LYS A 59 5.15 -7.17 -22.87
N SER A 60 4.34 -7.95 -23.58
CA SER A 60 3.80 -7.53 -24.87
C SER A 60 2.45 -6.83 -24.66
N GLU A 61 2.43 -5.51 -24.85
CA GLU A 61 1.21 -4.68 -24.82
C GLU A 61 1.02 -4.06 -26.21
N SER A 62 -0.14 -4.30 -26.84
CA SER A 62 -0.58 -3.63 -28.07
C SER A 62 0.49 -3.53 -29.18
N ALA A 63 1.05 -4.68 -29.58
CA ALA A 63 2.09 -4.84 -30.62
C ALA A 63 3.51 -4.32 -30.28
N VAL A 64 3.77 -3.90 -29.04
CA VAL A 64 5.11 -3.53 -28.58
C VAL A 64 5.55 -4.42 -27.41
N THR A 65 6.72 -5.04 -27.57
CA THR A 65 7.37 -5.83 -26.50
C THR A 65 8.21 -4.92 -25.63
N ARG A 66 7.77 -4.71 -24.38
CA ARG A 66 8.44 -3.91 -23.36
C ARG A 66 9.28 -4.78 -22.45
N ALA A 67 10.48 -4.33 -22.12
CA ALA A 67 11.35 -4.96 -21.14
C ALA A 67 11.48 -4.04 -19.92
N LEU A 68 10.85 -4.46 -18.82
CA LEU A 68 10.71 -3.67 -17.59
C LEU A 68 11.64 -4.24 -16.50
N PRO A 69 12.89 -3.75 -16.44
CA PRO A 69 13.81 -4.13 -15.37
C PRO A 69 13.38 -3.57 -14.02
N GLN A 70 13.57 -4.36 -12.99
CA GLN A 70 13.33 -3.99 -11.60
C GLN A 70 14.41 -4.58 -10.70
N VAL A 71 14.90 -3.78 -9.75
CA VAL A 71 15.78 -4.23 -8.67
C VAL A 71 15.06 -4.01 -7.35
N ARG A 72 14.98 -5.04 -6.51
CA ARG A 72 14.49 -4.96 -5.13
C ARG A 72 15.63 -5.35 -4.20
N SER A 73 15.94 -4.51 -3.22
CA SER A 73 16.80 -4.86 -2.09
C SER A 73 15.99 -4.78 -0.80
N GLU A 74 16.18 -5.75 0.07
CA GLU A 74 15.54 -5.87 1.37
C GLU A 74 16.61 -6.15 2.41
N TRP A 75 16.63 -5.35 3.46
CA TRP A 75 17.64 -5.36 4.51
C TRP A 75 16.94 -5.44 5.85
N THR A 76 17.25 -6.45 6.66
CA THR A 76 16.92 -6.45 8.08
C THR A 76 18.10 -5.84 8.83
N LEU A 77 17.93 -4.61 9.29
CA LEU A 77 19.01 -3.83 9.92
C LEU A 77 19.23 -4.25 11.37
N ALA A 78 18.14 -4.63 12.04
CA ALA A 78 18.09 -5.14 13.41
C ALA A 78 16.75 -5.87 13.60
N ASP A 79 16.57 -6.53 14.76
CA ASP A 79 15.29 -7.14 15.11
C ASP A 79 14.18 -6.09 15.09
N GLY A 80 13.16 -6.33 14.26
CA GLY A 80 12.04 -5.42 14.07
C GLY A 80 12.35 -4.17 13.24
N ILE A 81 13.50 -4.07 12.56
CA ILE A 81 13.81 -2.97 11.63
C ILE A 81 14.15 -3.51 10.25
N ASP A 82 13.27 -3.25 9.29
CA ASP A 82 13.43 -3.65 7.89
C ASP A 82 13.49 -2.44 6.96
N LEU A 83 14.32 -2.51 5.93
CA LEU A 83 14.46 -1.52 4.87
C LEU A 83 14.28 -2.21 3.52
N VAL A 84 13.27 -1.79 2.76
CA VAL A 84 12.98 -2.29 1.42
C VAL A 84 13.14 -1.16 0.41
N THR A 85 14.01 -1.33 -0.56
CA THR A 85 14.15 -0.41 -1.70
C THR A 85 13.79 -1.14 -2.98
N ARG A 86 12.95 -0.53 -3.80
CA ARG A 86 12.62 -1.00 -5.14
C ARG A 86 12.99 0.08 -6.14
N VAL A 87 13.68 -0.33 -7.20
CA VAL A 87 14.07 0.51 -8.32
C VAL A 87 13.46 -0.08 -9.57
N ARG A 88 12.62 0.67 -10.26
CA ARG A 88 12.12 0.30 -11.60
C ARG A 88 12.87 1.15 -12.60
N LEU A 89 13.58 0.54 -13.54
CA LEU A 89 14.28 1.31 -14.58
C LEU A 89 13.34 1.54 -15.78
N PRO A 90 13.68 2.49 -16.67
CA PRO A 90 12.95 2.68 -17.92
C PRO A 90 12.83 1.40 -18.73
N ASP A 91 11.80 1.35 -19.58
CA ASP A 91 11.67 0.32 -20.60
C ASP A 91 12.94 0.29 -21.47
N TRP A 92 13.59 -0.88 -21.55
CA TRP A 92 14.78 -1.04 -22.38
C TRP A 92 14.49 -0.95 -23.88
N ASN A 93 13.23 -1.19 -24.28
CA ASN A 93 12.83 -1.29 -25.69
C ASN A 93 12.03 -0.07 -26.18
N GLY A 94 11.61 0.81 -25.27
CA GLY A 94 10.68 1.89 -25.54
C GLY A 94 11.32 3.26 -25.51
N GLY A 95 11.26 4.00 -26.63
CA GLY A 95 11.49 5.46 -26.65
C GLY A 95 10.31 6.27 -26.10
N ILE A 96 9.24 5.60 -25.66
CA ILE A 96 8.00 6.23 -25.18
C ILE A 96 7.81 5.85 -23.71
N GLY A 97 8.24 6.74 -22.82
CA GLY A 97 8.13 6.59 -21.38
C GLY A 97 8.99 7.62 -20.66
N PRO A 98 8.73 7.89 -19.38
CA PRO A 98 9.54 8.84 -18.62
C PRO A 98 11.00 8.37 -18.55
N SER A 99 11.92 9.24 -18.96
CA SER A 99 13.35 8.94 -19.09
C SER A 99 14.04 8.96 -17.72
N GLY A 100 13.78 7.94 -16.90
CA GLY A 100 14.51 7.78 -15.65
C GLY A 100 14.01 6.65 -14.75
N PRO A 101 14.81 6.23 -13.78
CA PRO A 101 14.41 5.24 -12.79
C PRO A 101 13.36 5.79 -11.81
N ALA A 102 12.41 4.95 -11.42
CA ALA A 102 11.51 5.19 -10.30
C ALA A 102 12.01 4.44 -9.06
N PHE A 103 12.00 5.12 -7.91
CA PHE A 103 12.44 4.57 -6.62
C PHE A 103 11.28 4.48 -5.64
N ASP A 104 11.22 3.40 -4.86
CA ASP A 104 10.28 3.20 -3.74
C ASP A 104 11.06 2.59 -2.58
N THR A 105 11.42 3.42 -1.61
CA THR A 105 12.16 3.04 -0.41
C THR A 105 11.23 3.08 0.78
N ARG A 106 11.21 2.01 1.59
CA ARG A 106 10.39 1.91 2.79
C ARG A 106 11.21 1.39 3.94
N VAL A 107 11.05 2.01 5.10
CA VAL A 107 11.58 1.56 6.38
C VAL A 107 10.41 1.14 7.23
N GLN A 108 10.47 -0.06 7.78
CA GLN A 108 9.51 -0.59 8.73
C GLN A 108 10.20 -0.78 10.07
N LEU A 109 9.56 -0.31 11.13
CA LEU A 109 9.93 -0.52 12.52
C LEU A 109 8.76 -1.22 13.21
N ALA A 110 9.02 -2.32 13.90
CA ALA A 110 8.08 -3.04 14.77
C ALA A 110 8.51 -2.80 16.23
N PRO A 111 8.02 -1.74 16.89
CA PRO A 111 8.44 -1.38 18.23
C PRO A 111 7.86 -2.35 19.28
N GLN A 112 8.61 -2.59 20.36
CA GLN A 112 8.16 -3.41 21.49
C GLN A 112 7.37 -2.56 22.50
N ILE A 113 6.36 -1.84 22.03
CA ILE A 113 5.51 -0.96 22.86
C ILE A 113 4.09 -1.50 22.78
N ALA A 114 3.43 -1.70 23.94
CA ALA A 114 2.22 -2.50 24.10
C ALA A 114 1.00 -2.13 23.22
N PHE A 115 0.97 -0.92 22.65
CA PHE A 115 -0.12 -0.44 21.79
C PHE A 115 0.33 -0.02 20.39
N LEU A 116 1.63 -0.10 20.09
CA LEU A 116 2.23 0.42 18.87
C LEU A 116 2.74 -0.76 18.05
N ASP A 117 2.04 -1.09 16.96
CA ASP A 117 2.35 -2.30 16.19
C ASP A 117 3.50 -2.05 15.21
N ARG A 118 3.48 -0.88 14.57
CA ARG A 118 4.33 -0.61 13.41
C ARG A 118 4.51 0.87 13.14
N ILE A 119 5.72 1.27 12.78
CA ILE A 119 6.00 2.57 12.14
C ILE A 119 6.57 2.28 10.76
N GLU A 120 5.97 2.82 9.71
CA GLU A 120 6.44 2.70 8.33
C GLU A 120 6.75 4.10 7.77
N GLY A 121 7.99 4.33 7.38
CA GLY A 121 8.41 5.49 6.60
C GLY A 121 8.61 5.10 5.14
N GLY A 122 8.16 5.93 4.20
CA GLY A 122 8.26 5.65 2.77
C GLY A 122 8.68 6.88 1.98
N ILE A 123 9.52 6.68 0.98
CA ILE A 123 9.90 7.68 -0.01
C ILE A 123 9.74 7.05 -1.39
N GLN A 124 8.86 7.62 -2.20
CA GLN A 124 8.72 7.28 -3.61
C GLN A 124 9.20 8.44 -4.45
N ARG A 125 9.98 8.15 -5.49
CA ARG A 125 10.42 9.12 -6.47
C ARG A 125 10.07 8.59 -7.85
N ALA A 126 9.16 9.28 -8.53
CA ALA A 126 8.83 9.01 -9.91
C ALA A 126 9.82 9.72 -10.85
N PRO A 127 9.95 9.27 -12.10
CA PRO A 127 10.97 9.81 -12.99
C PRO A 127 10.64 11.19 -13.56
N ASP A 128 9.38 11.64 -13.42
CA ASP A 128 8.93 13.00 -13.68
C ASP A 128 9.37 14.00 -12.58
N GLY A 129 10.07 13.53 -11.54
CA GLY A 129 10.53 14.33 -10.41
C GLY A 129 9.52 14.41 -9.27
N LEU A 130 8.32 13.83 -9.40
CA LEU A 130 7.36 13.75 -8.32
C LEU A 130 7.92 12.90 -7.18
N GLN A 131 7.89 13.44 -5.96
CA GLN A 131 8.28 12.71 -4.76
C GLN A 131 7.08 12.58 -3.83
N ARG A 132 6.92 11.40 -3.24
CA ARG A 132 5.94 11.15 -2.18
C ARG A 132 6.68 10.68 -0.94
N HIS A 133 6.54 11.39 0.15
CA HIS A 133 6.96 10.97 1.47
C HIS A 133 5.75 10.48 2.24
N SER A 134 5.87 9.38 2.97
CA SER A 134 4.79 8.85 3.80
C SER A 134 5.33 8.41 5.15
N LEU A 135 4.60 8.72 6.21
CA LEU A 135 4.80 8.16 7.54
C LEU A 135 3.48 7.55 8.00
N LYS A 136 3.51 6.26 8.32
CA LYS A 136 2.37 5.51 8.84
C LYS A 136 2.72 4.96 10.22
N VAL A 137 1.83 5.15 11.18
CA VAL A 137 1.95 4.64 12.54
C VAL A 137 0.73 3.78 12.84
N GLY A 138 0.93 2.47 12.92
CA GLY A 138 -0.08 1.49 13.28
C GLY A 138 -0.12 1.23 14.78
N PHE A 139 -1.33 1.10 15.32
CA PHE A 139 -1.57 0.81 16.73
C PHE A 139 -2.68 -0.24 16.87
N SER A 140 -2.59 -1.06 17.91
CA SER A 140 -3.64 -1.98 18.31
C SER A 140 -3.78 -2.03 19.82
N ASP A 141 -4.99 -2.31 20.29
CA ASP A 141 -5.26 -2.54 21.71
C ASP A 141 -6.43 -3.53 21.86
N ASN A 142 -6.38 -4.35 22.90
CA ASN A 142 -7.44 -5.29 23.26
C ASN A 142 -8.03 -4.85 24.60
N LEU A 143 -9.23 -4.29 24.56
CA LEU A 143 -9.91 -3.69 25.71
C LEU A 143 -10.65 -4.70 26.60
N ALA A 144 -10.26 -5.99 26.55
CA ALA A 144 -10.70 -6.99 27.51
C ALA A 144 -9.49 -7.80 28.00
N GLN A 145 -9.14 -7.63 29.28
CA GLN A 145 -8.25 -8.55 29.96
C GLN A 145 -8.92 -9.93 30.02
N ASN A 146 -8.28 -10.96 29.45
CA ASN A 146 -8.55 -12.40 29.62
C ASN A 146 -9.35 -13.16 28.54
N ASP A 147 -9.06 -12.98 27.24
CA ASP A 147 -9.46 -13.91 26.15
C ASP A 147 -10.93 -14.38 26.17
N ALA A 148 -11.82 -13.59 26.78
CA ALA A 148 -13.20 -13.95 26.95
C ALA A 148 -13.95 -13.73 25.62
N PRO A 149 -14.92 -14.60 25.28
CA PRO A 149 -15.82 -14.34 24.16
C PRO A 149 -16.43 -12.94 24.31
N GLY A 150 -16.18 -12.04 23.34
CA GLY A 150 -16.61 -10.63 23.40
C GLY A 150 -15.51 -9.62 23.69
N SER A 151 -14.23 -9.96 23.53
CA SER A 151 -13.13 -9.00 23.65
C SER A 151 -13.20 -7.91 22.58
N LEU A 152 -13.23 -6.64 23.02
CA LEU A 152 -13.20 -5.48 22.15
C LEU A 152 -11.77 -5.24 21.65
N ALA A 153 -11.56 -5.31 20.34
CA ALA A 153 -10.27 -5.03 19.73
C ALA A 153 -10.34 -3.72 18.94
N ILE A 154 -9.35 -2.85 19.16
CA ILE A 154 -9.15 -1.62 18.40
C ILE A 154 -7.86 -1.76 17.60
N THR A 155 -7.92 -1.46 16.32
CA THR A 155 -6.75 -1.34 15.45
C THR A 155 -6.83 -0.02 14.71
N GLY A 156 -5.71 0.60 14.38
CA GLY A 156 -5.74 1.84 13.63
C GLY A 156 -4.40 2.25 13.06
N ASN A 157 -4.44 3.26 12.21
CA ASN A 157 -3.31 3.82 11.50
C ASN A 157 -3.43 5.35 11.51
N ALA A 158 -2.39 6.04 11.97
CA ALA A 158 -2.16 7.44 11.64
C ALA A 158 -1.26 7.51 10.41
N ILE A 159 -1.62 8.33 9.42
CA ILE A 159 -0.95 8.44 8.13
C ILE A 159 -0.66 9.91 7.84
N ILE A 160 0.58 10.22 7.48
CA ILE A 160 0.99 11.52 6.97
C ILE A 160 1.63 11.28 5.60
N GLU A 161 1.16 11.99 4.58
CA GLU A 161 1.68 11.89 3.21
C GLU A 161 2.02 13.28 2.70
N GLU A 162 3.23 13.49 2.22
CA GLU A 162 3.64 14.71 1.53
C GLU A 162 3.93 14.37 0.07
N ILE A 163 3.37 15.13 -0.86
CA ILE A 163 3.63 15.01 -2.28
C ILE A 163 4.28 16.31 -2.76
N LEU A 164 5.50 16.17 -3.27
CA LEU A 164 6.31 17.24 -3.85
C LEU A 164 6.21 17.14 -5.37
N ARG A 165 5.60 18.14 -6.01
CA ARG A 165 5.49 18.22 -7.47
C ARG A 165 6.45 19.28 -8.02
N PRO A 166 7.22 18.97 -9.08
CA PRO A 166 7.98 20.00 -9.78
C PRO A 166 7.02 21.01 -10.42
N GLY A 167 7.14 22.29 -10.09
CA GLY A 167 6.36 23.37 -10.71
C GLY A 167 4.95 23.61 -10.15
N ASP A 168 4.25 22.56 -9.71
CA ASP A 168 2.82 22.62 -9.34
C ASP A 168 2.56 22.61 -7.82
N GLY A 169 3.52 23.12 -7.03
CA GLY A 169 3.41 23.24 -5.58
C GLY A 169 3.34 21.91 -4.82
N ASN A 170 3.55 21.99 -3.49
CA ASN A 170 3.55 20.82 -2.63
C ASN A 170 2.15 20.59 -2.04
N SER A 171 1.83 19.34 -1.71
CA SER A 171 0.62 18.99 -0.96
C SER A 171 0.93 18.10 0.23
N LEU A 172 0.21 18.30 1.33
CA LEU A 172 0.32 17.53 2.57
C LEU A 172 -1.05 16.93 2.92
N GLY A 173 -1.11 15.61 3.01
CA GLY A 173 -2.22 14.83 3.53
C GLY A 173 -1.91 14.32 4.94
N MET A 174 -2.89 14.37 5.82
CA MET A 174 -2.84 13.76 7.14
C MET A 174 -4.15 13.03 7.38
N GLY A 175 -4.11 11.83 7.94
CA GLY A 175 -5.30 11.07 8.24
C GLY A 175 -5.12 10.11 9.39
N VAL A 176 -6.24 9.69 9.96
CA VAL A 176 -6.32 8.64 10.97
C VAL A 176 -7.45 7.71 10.56
N GLU A 177 -7.14 6.43 10.52
CA GLU A 177 -8.08 5.34 10.28
C GLU A 177 -8.10 4.45 11.53
N ALA A 178 -9.27 4.11 12.04
CA ALA A 178 -9.41 3.23 13.20
C ALA A 178 -10.56 2.26 12.96
N ILE A 179 -10.36 1.00 13.34
CA ILE A 179 -11.33 -0.08 13.23
C ILE A 179 -11.50 -0.69 14.62
N VAL A 180 -12.73 -0.73 15.09
CA VAL A 180 -13.15 -1.35 16.34
C VAL A 180 -13.96 -2.60 16.00
N THR A 181 -13.64 -3.73 16.60
CA THR A 181 -14.30 -5.01 16.35
C THR A 181 -14.60 -5.74 17.67
N GLY A 182 -15.54 -6.68 17.65
CA GLY A 182 -15.79 -7.57 18.78
C GLY A 182 -16.78 -7.06 19.82
N PHE A 183 -17.52 -5.98 19.55
CA PHE A 183 -18.62 -5.56 20.40
C PHE A 183 -19.95 -6.20 19.97
N ALA A 184 -20.71 -6.70 20.94
CA ALA A 184 -22.12 -6.96 20.78
C ALA A 184 -22.86 -5.62 20.68
N THR A 185 -23.78 -5.48 19.73
CA THR A 185 -24.58 -4.25 19.58
C THR A 185 -26.02 -4.49 20.07
N PRO A 186 -26.32 -4.29 21.37
CA PRO A 186 -27.70 -4.36 21.85
C PRO A 186 -28.47 -3.18 21.28
N GLY A 187 -29.38 -3.41 20.33
CA GLY A 187 -30.17 -2.30 19.78
C GLY A 187 -30.95 -2.56 18.50
N LEU A 188 -30.64 -3.60 17.73
CA LEU A 188 -31.46 -3.96 16.55
C LEU A 188 -32.73 -4.74 16.92
N GLY A 189 -32.95 -4.99 18.21
CA GLY A 189 -34.10 -5.73 18.72
C GLY A 189 -34.11 -7.23 18.36
N LEU A 190 -33.29 -7.71 17.43
CA LEU A 190 -33.42 -9.06 16.85
C LEU A 190 -33.31 -10.22 17.85
N SER A 191 -32.88 -9.98 19.08
CA SER A 191 -32.98 -10.92 20.20
C SER A 191 -34.42 -11.41 20.42
N PHE A 192 -35.45 -10.60 20.12
CA PHE A 192 -36.86 -11.03 20.19
C PHE A 192 -37.24 -12.06 19.11
N MET A 193 -36.43 -12.24 18.06
CA MET A 193 -36.63 -13.23 17.00
C MET A 193 -35.82 -14.52 17.21
N GLY A 194 -35.17 -14.69 18.36
CA GLY A 194 -34.34 -15.87 18.64
C GLY A 194 -33.01 -15.91 17.87
N LEU A 195 -32.63 -14.80 17.24
CA LEU A 195 -31.34 -14.65 16.58
C LEU A 195 -30.28 -14.26 17.63
N GLY A 196 -29.09 -14.86 17.55
CA GLY A 196 -27.95 -14.54 18.42
C GLY A 196 -27.53 -13.06 18.28
N GLU A 197 -26.75 -12.56 19.24
CA GLU A 197 -26.25 -11.19 19.19
C GLU A 197 -25.31 -11.00 17.97
N PRO A 198 -25.57 -10.01 17.10
CA PRO A 198 -24.73 -9.77 15.94
C PRO A 198 -23.37 -9.21 16.36
N SER A 199 -22.31 -9.68 15.70
CA SER A 199 -20.98 -9.09 15.84
C SER A 199 -20.92 -7.78 15.05
N GLY A 200 -20.52 -6.70 15.72
CA GLY A 200 -20.33 -5.38 15.11
C GLY A 200 -18.87 -5.12 14.73
N SER A 201 -18.68 -4.44 13.60
CA SER A 201 -17.40 -3.80 13.24
C SER A 201 -17.65 -2.34 12.92
N LEU A 202 -16.85 -1.45 13.49
CA LEU A 202 -16.93 -0.01 13.26
C LEU A 202 -15.59 0.52 12.73
N SER A 203 -15.59 1.05 11.52
CA SER A 203 -14.47 1.77 10.93
C SER A 203 -14.72 3.27 10.92
N LEU A 204 -13.75 4.04 11.40
CA LEU A 204 -13.70 5.49 11.36
C LEU A 204 -12.49 5.92 10.54
N SER A 205 -12.66 6.87 9.63
CA SER A 205 -11.56 7.48 8.88
C SER A 205 -11.73 8.98 8.84
N LEU A 206 -10.71 9.71 9.27
CA LEU A 206 -10.60 11.15 9.14
C LEU A 206 -9.39 11.46 8.26
N ARG A 207 -9.55 12.29 7.25
CA ARG A 207 -8.46 12.70 6.35
C ARG A 207 -8.55 14.18 6.05
N ARG A 208 -7.42 14.87 6.08
CA ARG A 208 -7.27 16.27 5.74
C ARG A 208 -6.14 16.42 4.73
N GLU A 209 -6.39 17.17 3.67
CA GLU A 209 -5.38 17.50 2.66
C GLU A 209 -5.24 19.02 2.52
N THR A 210 -4.00 19.47 2.32
CA THR A 210 -3.65 20.88 2.12
C THR A 210 -2.60 21.04 1.01
N GLY A 211 -2.47 22.25 0.45
CA GLY A 211 -1.48 22.58 -0.57
C GLY A 211 -2.03 22.52 -2.00
N ALA A 212 -1.14 22.48 -2.99
CA ALA A 212 -1.48 22.70 -4.41
C ALA A 212 -2.18 21.52 -5.12
N ALA A 213 -2.40 20.39 -4.42
CA ALA A 213 -3.37 19.38 -4.88
C ALA A 213 -4.81 19.70 -4.42
N ALA A 214 -4.94 20.61 -3.45
CA ALA A 214 -6.17 21.02 -2.81
C ALA A 214 -6.48 22.47 -3.26
N ASP A 215 -6.60 22.66 -4.57
CA ASP A 215 -6.53 23.96 -5.26
C ASP A 215 -7.52 25.05 -4.81
N GLN A 216 -8.39 24.83 -3.81
CA GLN A 216 -9.29 25.84 -3.25
C GLN A 216 -9.54 25.72 -1.73
N GLY A 217 -8.60 25.18 -0.95
CA GLY A 217 -8.71 25.11 0.51
C GLY A 217 -8.49 23.70 1.06
N SER A 218 -8.41 23.57 2.39
CA SER A 218 -8.17 22.26 3.00
C SER A 218 -9.36 21.33 2.74
N ILE A 219 -9.12 20.17 2.13
CA ILE A 219 -10.15 19.15 1.92
C ILE A 219 -10.14 18.26 3.17
N ALA A 220 -11.17 18.39 4.01
CA ALA A 220 -11.41 17.49 5.13
C ALA A 220 -12.47 16.45 4.74
N SER A 221 -12.23 15.19 5.04
CA SER A 221 -13.20 14.12 4.85
C SER A 221 -13.31 13.26 6.09
N PHE A 222 -14.53 12.81 6.33
CA PHE A 222 -14.92 11.89 7.40
C PHE A 222 -15.63 10.71 6.75
N ALA A 223 -15.26 9.50 7.16
CA ALA A 223 -15.99 8.29 6.81
C ALA A 223 -16.24 7.47 8.07
N TYR A 224 -17.46 6.97 8.16
CA TYR A 224 -17.92 6.03 9.17
C TYR A 224 -18.51 4.83 8.42
N ASP A 225 -18.05 3.64 8.74
CA ASP A 225 -18.55 2.40 8.17
C ASP A 225 -18.84 1.44 9.32
N HIS A 226 -20.10 1.07 9.48
CA HIS A 226 -20.53 0.14 10.50
C HIS A 226 -21.15 -1.06 9.82
N SER A 227 -20.65 -2.25 10.12
CA SER A 227 -21.21 -3.49 9.62
C SER A 227 -21.66 -4.39 10.76
N TRP A 228 -22.79 -5.04 10.56
CA TRP A 228 -23.35 -6.07 11.43
C TRP A 228 -23.39 -7.38 10.66
N ALA A 229 -22.79 -8.42 11.22
CA ALA A 229 -22.91 -9.78 10.70
C ALA A 229 -23.91 -10.56 11.57
N PHE A 230 -24.94 -11.12 10.91
CA PHE A 230 -25.99 -11.95 11.51
C PHE A 230 -25.75 -13.41 11.17
N GLN A 231 -24.70 -14.01 11.75
CA GLN A 231 -24.28 -15.39 11.45
C GLN A 231 -24.26 -15.67 9.93
N ASP A 232 -24.59 -16.89 9.50
CA ASP A 232 -24.62 -17.30 8.08
C ASP A 232 -25.86 -16.81 7.32
N PHE A 233 -26.61 -15.83 7.84
CA PHE A 233 -27.91 -15.44 7.25
C PHE A 233 -27.87 -14.11 6.53
N ALA A 234 -27.23 -13.10 7.11
CA ALA A 234 -27.20 -11.77 6.52
C ALA A 234 -26.05 -10.90 7.02
N GLN A 235 -25.72 -9.89 6.23
CA GLN A 235 -24.86 -8.78 6.60
C GLN A 235 -25.57 -7.46 6.29
N LEU A 236 -25.56 -6.53 7.25
CA LEU A 236 -26.06 -5.16 7.07
C LEU A 236 -24.89 -4.20 7.23
N GLY A 237 -24.78 -3.21 6.36
CA GLY A 237 -23.78 -2.16 6.43
C GLY A 237 -24.40 -0.77 6.37
N LEU A 238 -23.88 0.14 7.19
CA LEU A 238 -24.18 1.57 7.19
C LEU A 238 -22.89 2.33 6.93
N LYS A 239 -22.88 3.10 5.85
CA LYS A 239 -21.75 3.93 5.44
C LYS A 239 -22.17 5.39 5.43
N LEU A 240 -21.51 6.20 6.24
CA LEU A 240 -21.64 7.65 6.22
C LEU A 240 -20.32 8.23 5.74
N LYS A 241 -20.38 9.16 4.80
CA LYS A 241 -19.24 9.94 4.36
C LYS A 241 -19.63 11.41 4.35
N ALA A 242 -18.70 12.27 4.71
CA ALA A 242 -18.83 13.69 4.56
C ALA A 242 -17.50 14.24 4.05
N SER A 243 -17.53 15.02 2.97
CA SER A 243 -16.35 15.70 2.43
C SER A 243 -16.60 17.19 2.36
N GLN A 244 -15.60 17.97 2.75
CA GLN A 244 -15.59 19.41 2.54
C GLN A 244 -15.36 19.69 1.06
N VAL A 245 -16.27 20.44 0.46
CA VAL A 245 -16.22 20.94 -0.91
C VAL A 245 -16.23 22.49 -0.87
N PRO A 246 -15.84 23.19 -1.95
CA PRO A 246 -15.76 24.65 -1.95
C PRO A 246 -17.02 25.37 -1.43
N ASP A 247 -18.20 24.79 -1.70
CA ASP A 247 -19.50 25.38 -1.35
C ASP A 247 -20.14 24.81 -0.06
N GLY A 248 -19.43 23.98 0.71
CA GLY A 248 -19.94 23.42 1.97
C GLY A 248 -19.49 22.01 2.29
N ILE A 249 -20.38 21.23 2.90
CA ILE A 249 -20.15 19.81 3.22
C ILE A 249 -21.05 18.98 2.30
N GLU A 250 -20.47 18.01 1.61
CA GLU A 250 -21.20 17.03 0.81
C GLU A 250 -21.34 15.72 1.61
N PRO A 251 -22.52 15.43 2.18
CA PRO A 251 -22.79 14.17 2.84
C PRO A 251 -23.18 13.08 1.83
N ALA A 252 -22.69 11.86 2.05
CA ALA A 252 -23.12 10.66 1.35
C ALA A 252 -23.49 9.56 2.35
N LEU A 253 -24.68 8.99 2.17
CA LEU A 253 -25.20 7.86 2.92
C LEU A 253 -25.26 6.64 2.00
N GLY A 254 -24.67 5.53 2.44
CA GLY A 254 -24.81 4.22 1.82
C GLY A 254 -25.37 3.24 2.83
N ILE A 255 -26.35 2.43 2.39
CA ILE A 255 -26.84 1.29 3.15
C ILE A 255 -26.61 0.07 2.26
N SER A 256 -25.94 -0.94 2.79
CA SER A 256 -25.74 -2.22 2.11
C SER A 256 -26.44 -3.33 2.88
N TRP A 257 -27.04 -4.27 2.16
CA TRP A 257 -27.56 -5.50 2.72
C TRP A 257 -27.13 -6.67 1.83
N GLN A 258 -26.72 -7.76 2.45
CA GLN A 258 -26.44 -9.00 1.78
C GLN A 258 -27.15 -10.11 2.55
N ALA A 259 -27.95 -10.91 1.86
CA ALA A 259 -28.58 -12.11 2.42
C ALA A 259 -27.85 -13.33 1.86
N ALA A 260 -27.55 -14.29 2.73
CA ALA A 260 -27.08 -15.60 2.32
C ALA A 260 -28.30 -16.51 2.14
N PHE A 261 -28.46 -17.05 0.94
CA PHE A 261 -29.49 -18.05 0.60
C PHE A 261 -28.79 -19.32 0.11
#